data_AF-A0A380K217-F1
#
_entry.id   AF-A0A380K217-F1
#
_cell.length_a   1.000
_cell.length_b   1.000
_cell.length_c   1.000
_cell.angle_alpha   90.00
_cell.angle_beta   90.00
_cell.angle_gamma   90.00
#
_symmetry.space_group_name_H-M   'P 1'
#
loop_
_entity.id
_entity.type
_entity.pdbx_description
1 polymer ?
#
loop_
_entity_poly.entity_id
_entity_poly.type
_entity_poly.pdbx_seq_one_letter_code
_entity_poly.pdbx_strand_id
1 'polypeptide(L)'
;MYRYIKDGLLRVKPIDLPKMVCIRKRSKVRPKATKKILGKSIEERPETITNRSEFGHWEIDLVLGKKTKGEAVVMTLVERQTRFAIAVKLANIVC
;
A
#
# COMPACT_ATOMS: atom_id res chain seq x y z
N MET A 1 -2.80 -3.84 -25.26
CA MET A 1 -3.80 -4.47 -26.14
C MET A 1 -4.78 -3.47 -26.75
N TYR A 2 -5.73 -2.91 -25.99
CA TYR A 2 -6.77 -2.00 -26.53
C TYR A 2 -6.26 -0.72 -27.20
N ARG A 3 -5.11 -0.19 -26.76
CA ARG A 3 -4.48 0.98 -27.36
C ARG A 3 -3.98 0.69 -28.79
N TYR A 4 -3.31 -0.44 -28.99
CA TYR A 4 -2.85 -0.88 -30.32
C TYR A 4 -4.01 -1.13 -31.31
N ILE A 5 -5.19 -1.53 -30.82
CA ILE A 5 -6.40 -1.67 -31.64
C ILE A 5 -6.96 -0.30 -32.07
N LYS A 6 -6.92 0.71 -31.17
CA LYS A 6 -7.33 2.09 -31.52
C LYS A 6 -6.38 2.73 -32.52
N ASP A 7 -5.09 2.48 -32.36
CA ASP A 7 -4.03 3.04 -33.19
C ASP A 7 -3.88 2.28 -34.53
N GLY A 8 -4.74 1.29 -34.81
CA GLY A 8 -4.76 0.55 -36.08
C GLY A 8 -3.59 -0.41 -36.29
N LEU A 9 -2.79 -0.66 -35.25
CA LEU A 9 -1.58 -1.49 -35.30
C LEU A 9 -1.87 -3.00 -35.28
N LEU A 10 -3.12 -3.39 -35.04
CA LEU A 10 -3.58 -4.77 -35.07
C LEU A 10 -4.67 -4.93 -36.12
N ARG A 11 -4.69 -6.07 -36.83
CA ARG A 11 -5.71 -6.41 -37.85
C ARG A 11 -7.15 -6.55 -37.30
N VAL A 12 -7.30 -6.54 -35.97
CA VAL A 12 -8.59 -6.67 -35.29
C VAL A 12 -9.24 -5.31 -35.18
N LYS A 13 -10.50 -5.16 -35.60
CA LYS A 13 -11.21 -3.88 -35.53
C LYS A 13 -11.91 -3.71 -34.17
N PRO A 14 -12.12 -2.47 -33.71
CA PRO A 14 -12.88 -2.23 -32.48
C PRO A 14 -14.28 -2.86 -32.45
N ILE A 15 -14.94 -2.98 -33.60
CA ILE A 15 -16.26 -3.62 -33.75
C ILE A 15 -16.24 -5.13 -33.44
N ASP A 16 -15.08 -5.77 -33.63
CA ASP A 16 -14.91 -7.20 -33.40
C ASP A 16 -14.74 -7.51 -31.90
N LEU A 17 -14.61 -6.47 -31.05
CA LEU A 17 -14.48 -6.61 -29.60
C LEU A 17 -15.78 -6.20 -28.90
N PRO A 18 -16.54 -7.16 -28.32
CA PRO A 18 -17.76 -6.88 -27.56
C PRO A 18 -17.54 -5.86 -26.43
N LYS A 19 -16.39 -5.92 -25.77
CA LYS A 19 -16.02 -4.94 -24.72
C LYS A 19 -15.85 -3.53 -25.26
N MET A 20 -15.46 -3.34 -26.52
CA MET A 20 -15.17 -2.02 -27.07
C MET A 20 -16.45 -1.31 -27.54
N VAL A 21 -17.41 -2.07 -28.08
CA VAL A 21 -18.75 -1.58 -28.43
C VAL A 21 -19.66 -1.39 -27.21
N CYS A 22 -19.46 -2.14 -26.13
CA CYS A 22 -20.28 -2.06 -24.91
C CYS A 22 -19.68 -1.20 -23.78
N ILE A 23 -18.59 -0.45 -24.00
CA ILE A 23 -18.12 0.53 -23.00
C ILE A 23 -19.17 1.64 -22.87
N ARG A 24 -20.07 1.46 -21.90
CA ARG A 24 -20.90 2.54 -21.38
C ARG A 24 -19.96 3.60 -20.79
N LYS A 25 -20.18 4.87 -21.12
CA LYS A 25 -19.54 5.99 -20.42
C LYS A 25 -19.82 5.79 -18.93
N ARG A 26 -18.78 5.53 -18.13
CA ARG A 26 -18.94 5.42 -16.67
C ARG A 26 -19.63 6.70 -16.19
N SER A 27 -20.80 6.57 -15.57
CA SER A 27 -21.35 7.71 -14.83
C SER A 27 -20.32 8.09 -13.76
N LYS A 28 -20.22 9.38 -13.44
CA LYS A 28 -19.38 9.84 -12.33
C LYS A 28 -19.82 9.11 -11.07
N VAL A 29 -19.11 8.07 -10.67
CA VAL A 29 -19.28 7.43 -9.37
C VAL A 29 -18.93 8.50 -8.35
N ARG A 30 -19.92 8.97 -7.58
CA ARG A 30 -19.65 9.86 -6.46
C ARG A 30 -18.78 9.07 -5.48
N PRO A 31 -17.61 9.58 -5.07
CA PRO A 31 -16.82 8.88 -4.06
C PRO A 31 -17.68 8.77 -2.80
N LYS A 32 -18.02 7.53 -2.42
CA LYS A 32 -18.61 7.27 -1.11
C LYS A 32 -17.55 7.68 -0.09
N ALA A 33 -17.88 8.63 0.78
CA ALA A 33 -17.01 8.97 1.90
C ALA A 33 -16.79 7.69 2.71
N THR A 34 -15.60 7.11 2.57
CA THR A 34 -15.21 5.95 3.36
C THR A 34 -14.95 6.52 4.75
N LYS A 35 -15.83 6.23 5.72
CA LYS A 35 -15.55 6.53 7.12
C LYS A 35 -14.33 5.71 7.49
N LYS A 36 -13.14 6.33 7.48
CA LYS A 36 -11.94 5.69 8.03
C LYS A 36 -12.23 5.46 9.50
N ILE A 37 -12.26 4.20 9.92
CA ILE A 37 -12.26 3.85 11.33
C ILE A 37 -10.85 4.20 11.80
N LEU A 38 -10.69 5.39 12.38
CA LEU A 38 -9.48 5.74 13.10
C LEU A 38 -9.48 4.89 14.37
N GLY A 39 -8.42 4.10 14.55
CA GLY A 39 -8.23 3.34 15.79
C GLY A 39 -8.10 4.28 16.99
N LYS A 40 -7.99 3.69 18.18
CA LYS A 40 -7.71 4.45 19.41
C LYS A 40 -6.39 5.21 19.31
N SER A 41 -6.32 6.40 19.92
CA SER A 41 -5.08 7.18 19.99
C SER A 41 -3.98 6.36 20.67
N ILE A 42 -2.73 6.61 20.31
CA ILE A 42 -1.56 5.99 20.95
C ILE A 42 -1.51 6.34 22.45
N GLU A 43 -2.03 7.51 22.82
CA GLU A 43 -2.13 8.00 24.19
C GLU A 43 -3.12 7.19 25.04
N GLU A 44 -4.09 6.52 24.42
CA GLU A 44 -5.12 5.71 25.11
C GLU A 44 -4.65 4.27 25.39
N ARG A 45 -3.37 3.96 25.17
CA ARG A 45 -2.85 2.62 25.42
C ARG A 45 -2.82 2.35 26.92
N PRO A 46 -3.30 1.17 27.38
CA PRO A 46 -3.21 0.81 28.78
C PRO A 46 -1.74 0.73 29.22
N GLU A 47 -1.47 1.19 30.44
CA GLU A 47 -0.12 1.26 31.03
C GLU A 47 0.56 -0.12 31.10
N THR A 48 -0.24 -1.19 31.14
CA THR A 48 0.24 -2.57 31.11
C THR A 48 1.12 -2.87 29.89
N ILE A 49 0.88 -2.22 28.74
CA ILE A 49 1.70 -2.38 27.52
C ILE A 49 3.10 -1.77 27.72
N THR A 50 3.23 -0.73 28.55
CA THR A 50 4.52 -0.10 28.86
C THR A 50 5.44 -1.03 29.65
N ASN A 51 4.88 -1.96 30.42
CA ASN A 51 5.65 -2.85 31.29
C ASN A 51 6.56 -3.84 30.53
N ARG A 52 6.43 -3.94 29.18
CA ARG A 52 7.28 -4.77 28.28
C ARG A 52 7.53 -6.20 28.79
N SER A 53 6.60 -6.72 29.59
CA SER A 53 6.78 -7.95 30.38
C SER A 53 6.36 -9.21 29.63
N GLU A 54 5.68 -9.06 28.50
CA GLU A 54 5.06 -10.17 27.76
C GLU A 54 5.75 -10.37 26.41
N PHE A 55 5.94 -11.63 26.03
CA PHE A 55 6.46 -12.02 24.72
C PHE A 55 5.42 -11.81 23.63
N GLY A 56 5.86 -11.39 22.44
CA GLY A 56 5.02 -11.35 21.24
C GLY A 56 4.50 -9.96 20.89
N HIS A 57 4.95 -8.93 21.61
CA HIS A 57 4.68 -7.53 21.25
C HIS A 57 5.79 -7.00 20.34
N TRP A 58 5.45 -6.67 19.10
CA TRP A 58 6.41 -6.19 18.09
C TRP A 58 6.20 -4.70 17.77
N GLU A 59 7.28 -3.95 17.67
CA GLU A 59 7.33 -2.58 17.15
C GLU A 59 7.84 -2.62 15.71
N ILE A 60 7.23 -1.81 14.84
CA ILE A 60 7.60 -1.70 13.42
C ILE A 60 7.88 -0.24 13.12
N ASP A 61 9.13 0.04 12.76
CA ASP A 61 9.54 1.37 12.30
C ASP A 61 10.00 1.30 10.84
N LEU A 62 9.89 2.44 10.17
CA LEU A 62 10.30 2.59 8.77
C LEU A 62 11.15 3.84 8.63
N VAL A 63 12.40 3.64 8.23
CA VAL A 63 13.37 4.70 7.97
C VAL A 63 13.43 4.93 6.47
N LEU A 64 12.99 6.13 6.06
CA LEU A 64 13.11 6.60 4.68
C LEU A 64 14.50 7.20 4.46
N GLY A 65 15.16 6.78 3.39
CA GLY A 65 16.34 7.46 2.85
C GLY A 65 16.03 8.89 2.36
N LYS A 66 17.04 9.57 1.82
CA LYS A 66 16.85 10.87 1.16
C LYS A 66 15.84 10.74 0.00
N LYS A 67 15.18 11.86 -0.31
CA LYS A 67 14.10 11.92 -1.31
C LYS A 67 14.64 11.89 -2.75
N THR A 68 15.41 10.87 -3.13
CA THR A 68 15.75 10.62 -4.54
C THR A 68 15.10 9.33 -5.04
N LYS A 69 14.78 9.29 -6.34
CA LYS A 69 14.08 8.15 -6.96
C LYS A 69 14.90 6.87 -6.80
N GLY A 70 14.29 5.83 -6.23
CA GLY A 70 14.89 4.49 -6.10
C GLY A 70 15.67 4.26 -4.82
N GLU A 71 15.57 5.14 -3.83
CA GLU A 71 16.23 4.92 -2.55
C GLU A 71 15.62 3.78 -1.74
N ALA A 72 16.51 3.06 -1.06
CA ALA A 72 16.17 1.93 -0.23
C ALA A 72 15.51 2.41 1.05
N VAL A 73 14.42 1.74 1.41
CA VAL A 73 13.73 1.96 2.68
C VAL A 73 14.14 0.84 3.63
N VAL A 74 14.48 1.18 4.86
CA VAL A 74 14.80 0.17 5.87
C VAL A 74 13.59 0.04 6.80
N MET A 75 13.05 -1.16 6.89
CA MET A 75 12.03 -1.51 7.86
C MET A 75 12.68 -2.27 9.01
N THR A 76 12.36 -1.89 10.24
CA THR A 76 12.84 -2.56 11.46
C THR A 76 11.66 -3.12 12.22
N LEU A 77 11.72 -4.41 12.55
CA LEU A 77 10.80 -5.08 13.46
C LEU A 77 11.55 -5.42 14.75
N VAL A 78 11.05 -4.97 15.89
CA VAL A 78 11.70 -5.20 17.20
C VAL A 78 10.69 -5.78 18.18
N GLU A 79 11.00 -6.94 18.74
CA GLU A 79 10.22 -7.55 19.81
C GLU A 79 10.55 -6.85 21.15
N ARG A 80 9.52 -6.43 21.90
CA ARG A 80 9.68 -5.50 23.02
C ARG A 80 10.28 -6.10 24.29
N GLN A 81 10.07 -7.39 24.54
CA GLN A 81 10.54 -8.07 25.76
C GLN A 81 11.98 -8.55 25.60
N THR A 82 12.24 -9.33 24.55
CA THR A 82 13.50 -9.99 24.21
C THR A 82 14.47 -9.07 23.47
N ARG A 83 14.00 -7.95 22.93
CA ARG A 83 14.77 -7.02 22.08
C ARG A 83 15.33 -7.67 20.82
N PHE A 84 14.77 -8.80 20.40
CA PHE A 84 15.10 -9.41 19.13
C PHE A 84 14.68 -8.48 17.99
N ALA A 85 15.62 -8.18 17.09
CA ALA A 85 15.43 -7.20 16.03
C ALA A 85 15.68 -7.81 14.64
N ILE A 86 14.81 -7.49 13.69
CA ILE A 86 14.95 -7.83 12.28
C ILE A 86 14.99 -6.52 11.49
N ALA A 87 16.05 -6.29 10.72
CA ALA A 87 16.16 -5.17 9.81
C ALA A 87 16.10 -5.66 8.37
N VAL A 88 15.12 -5.17 7.60
CA VAL A 88 14.90 -5.55 6.20
C VAL A 88 15.05 -4.33 5.30
N LYS A 89 15.94 -4.43 4.31
CA LYS A 89 16.05 -3.45 3.24
C LYS A 89 14.97 -3.72 2.20
N LEU A 90 14.03 -2.78 2.06
CA LEU A 90 12.99 -2.80 1.05
C LEU A 90 13.54 -2.14 -0.23
N ALA A 91 13.68 -2.94 -1.29
CA ALA A 91 14.03 -2.45 -2.62
C ALA A 91 12.74 -2.02 -3.34
N ASN A 92 12.73 -0.79 -3.87
CA ASN A 92 11.64 -0.17 -4.64
C ASN A 92 10.32 0.07 -3.88
N ILE A 93 10.26 1.20 -3.17
CA ILE A 93 8.97 1.86 -2.89
C ILE A 93 8.77 2.92 -3.97
N VAL A 94 7.97 2.61 -5.00
CA VAL A 94 7.50 3.62 -5.95
C VAL A 94 6.43 4.43 -5.24
N CYS A 95 6.79 5.62 -4.78
CA CYS A 95 5.82 6.60 -4.29
C CYS A 95 5.08 7.26 -5.47
#